data_AF-A0A3C1QW82-F1
#
_entry.id   AF-A0A3C1QW82-F1
#
_cell.length_a   1.000
_cell.length_b   1.000
_cell.length_c   1.000
_cell.angle_alpha   90.00
_cell.angle_beta   90.00
_cell.angle_gamma   90.00
#
_symmetry.space_group_name_H-M   'P 1'
#
loop_
_entity.id
_entity.type
_entity.pdbx_description
1 polymer ?
#
loop_
_entity_poly.entity_id
_entity_poly.type
_entity_poly.pdbx_seq_one_letter_code
_entity_poly.pdbx_strand_id
1 'polypeptide(L)'
;MKRIALWSLASLALLLPSGSARADWNEFWAEFERDRCRNEAWPTPFMQADQQSVRSIFGVMVRQGWEQQVVFRHFHFDEQSNRLNALGERKLQWILSQVPPERANLFVQQTIDPEVNKARMLAIQSRASEMMAGQPVPDVAPSRAVPVLMRGGPADLMITDAMSLGTPVGQLQSGAATGAGSTASGGGQ
;
A
#
# COMPACT_ATOMS: atom_id res chain seq x y z
N MET A 1 -40.39 5.58 -56.68
CA MET A 1 -39.74 5.24 -55.38
C MET A 1 -38.26 5.64 -55.37
N LYS A 2 -37.92 6.95 -55.49
CA LYS A 2 -36.51 7.41 -55.57
C LYS A 2 -36.20 8.71 -54.80
N ARG A 3 -37.09 9.15 -53.89
CA ARG A 3 -36.94 10.45 -53.18
C ARG A 3 -36.51 10.33 -51.71
N ILE A 4 -36.48 9.11 -51.15
CA ILE A 4 -36.23 8.89 -49.72
C ILE A 4 -34.74 8.59 -49.44
N ALA A 5 -33.99 8.10 -50.44
CA ALA A 5 -32.59 7.71 -50.26
C ALA A 5 -31.57 8.88 -50.31
N LEU A 6 -31.99 10.07 -50.74
CA LEU A 6 -31.10 11.25 -50.82
C LEU A 6 -31.07 12.07 -49.52
N TRP A 7 -32.05 11.89 -48.64
CA TRP A 7 -32.12 12.62 -47.37
C TRP A 7 -31.34 11.94 -46.25
N SER A 8 -31.12 10.62 -46.33
CA SER A 8 -30.32 9.86 -45.36
C SER A 8 -28.81 10.06 -45.52
N LEU A 9 -28.33 10.35 -46.74
CA LEU A 9 -26.92 10.67 -47.00
C LEU A 9 -26.53 12.09 -46.57
N ALA A 10 -27.45 13.04 -46.60
CA ALA A 10 -27.21 14.41 -46.14
C ALA A 10 -27.13 14.52 -44.60
N SER A 11 -27.90 13.71 -43.88
CA SER A 11 -27.87 13.70 -42.41
C SER A 11 -26.63 13.01 -41.82
N LEU A 12 -25.98 12.08 -42.56
CA LEU A 12 -24.77 11.40 -42.09
C LEU A 12 -23.50 12.26 -42.25
N ALA A 13 -23.50 13.23 -43.18
CA ALA A 13 -22.36 14.14 -43.37
C ALA A 13 -22.29 15.27 -42.33
N LEU A 14 -23.36 15.50 -41.55
CA LEU A 14 -23.39 16.53 -40.50
C LEU A 14 -22.88 16.04 -39.13
N LEU A 15 -22.52 14.77 -38.99
CA LEU A 15 -22.04 14.17 -37.74
C LEU A 15 -20.53 13.92 -37.73
N LEU A 16 -19.77 14.59 -38.59
CA LEU A 16 -18.33 14.72 -38.42
C LEU A 16 -18.10 15.79 -37.33
N PRO A 17 -17.55 15.45 -36.16
CA PRO A 17 -17.13 16.47 -35.21
C PRO A 17 -16.07 17.32 -35.91
N SER A 18 -16.43 18.55 -36.28
CA SER A 18 -15.50 19.58 -36.70
C SER A 18 -14.63 19.92 -35.49
N GLY A 19 -13.54 19.17 -35.31
CA GLY A 19 -12.50 19.53 -34.37
C GLY A 19 -11.89 20.85 -34.83
N SER A 20 -12.25 21.95 -34.20
CA SER A 20 -11.58 23.22 -34.40
C SER A 20 -10.14 23.07 -33.92
N ALA A 21 -9.19 22.97 -34.86
CA ALA A 21 -7.79 23.11 -34.55
C ALA A 21 -7.54 24.57 -34.15
N ARG A 22 -7.51 24.83 -32.84
CA ARG A 22 -7.18 26.14 -32.30
C ARG A 22 -5.67 26.17 -32.07
N ALA A 23 -4.96 27.05 -32.79
CA ALA A 23 -3.55 27.29 -32.50
C ALA A 23 -3.47 28.21 -31.28
N ASP A 24 -3.45 27.63 -30.07
CA ASP A 24 -3.26 28.38 -28.85
C ASP A 24 -1.76 28.68 -28.66
N TRP A 25 -1.31 29.77 -29.28
CA TRP A 25 0.09 30.21 -29.22
C TRP A 25 0.55 30.54 -27.80
N ASN A 26 -0.36 30.97 -26.92
CA ASN A 26 -0.01 31.28 -25.54
C ASN A 26 0.25 29.99 -24.75
N GLU A 27 -0.59 28.98 -24.95
CA GLU A 27 -0.39 27.63 -24.39
C GLU A 27 0.92 27.02 -24.90
N PHE A 28 1.18 27.10 -26.22
CA PHE A 28 2.43 26.62 -26.81
C PHE A 28 3.67 27.25 -26.18
N TRP A 29 3.74 28.59 -26.07
CA TRP A 29 4.90 29.25 -25.47
C TRP A 29 5.01 28.98 -23.97
N ALA A 30 3.89 28.84 -23.26
CA ALA A 30 3.88 28.46 -21.86
C ALA A 30 4.40 27.02 -21.64
N GLU A 31 4.05 26.08 -22.51
CA GLU A 31 4.59 24.72 -22.51
C GLU A 31 6.08 24.69 -22.88
N PHE A 32 6.48 25.43 -23.92
CA PHE A 32 7.87 25.54 -24.34
C PHE A 32 8.77 26.09 -23.23
N GLU A 33 8.33 27.15 -22.55
CA GLU A 33 9.10 27.74 -21.46
C GLU A 33 9.19 26.80 -20.25
N ARG A 34 8.12 26.05 -19.96
CA ARG A 34 8.13 24.99 -18.95
C ARG A 34 9.13 23.89 -19.29
N ASP A 35 9.17 23.45 -20.55
CA ASP A 35 10.12 22.45 -21.03
C ASP A 35 11.56 22.97 -21.03
N ARG A 36 11.78 24.24 -21.39
CA ARG A 36 13.09 24.91 -21.29
C ARG A 36 13.58 24.93 -19.85
N CYS A 37 12.76 25.38 -18.92
CA CYS A 37 13.08 25.39 -17.49
C CYS A 37 13.32 23.97 -16.95
N ARG A 38 12.54 22.98 -17.40
CA ARG A 38 12.71 21.57 -17.03
C ARG A 38 14.04 20.99 -17.53
N ASN A 39 14.44 21.31 -18.76
CA ASN A 39 15.71 20.88 -19.33
C ASN A 39 16.89 21.56 -18.62
N GLU A 40 16.76 22.84 -18.26
CA GLU A 40 17.77 23.58 -17.50
C GLU A 40 17.91 23.03 -16.06
N ALA A 41 16.81 22.60 -15.45
CA ALA A 41 16.81 21.98 -14.13
C ALA A 41 17.34 20.53 -14.12
N TRP A 42 17.55 19.90 -15.29
CA TRP A 42 18.12 18.55 -15.37
C TRP A 42 19.55 18.55 -14.83
N PRO A 43 19.97 17.57 -13.99
CA PRO A 43 19.27 16.33 -13.62
C PRO A 43 18.58 16.34 -12.25
N THR A 44 18.73 17.40 -11.45
CA THR A 44 18.44 17.43 -10.00
C THR A 44 17.03 16.97 -9.59
N PRO A 45 15.91 17.42 -10.21
CA PRO A 45 14.57 17.02 -9.79
C PRO A 45 14.26 15.56 -10.13
N PHE A 46 14.85 15.00 -11.19
CA PHE A 46 14.61 13.61 -11.59
C PHE A 46 15.44 12.63 -10.76
N MET A 47 16.67 12.99 -10.39
CA MET A 47 17.52 12.13 -9.55
C MET A 47 16.95 11.92 -8.15
N GLN A 48 16.31 12.92 -7.55
CA GLN A 48 15.73 12.77 -6.22
C GLN A 48 14.54 11.81 -6.23
N ALA A 49 13.64 11.95 -7.21
CA ALA A 49 12.50 11.06 -7.37
C ALA A 49 12.95 9.62 -7.63
N ASP A 50 13.94 9.43 -8.51
CA ASP A 50 14.51 8.11 -8.80
C ASP A 50 15.19 7.49 -7.57
N GLN A 51 16.02 8.25 -6.85
CA GLN A 51 16.64 7.79 -5.60
C GLN A 51 15.61 7.43 -4.53
N GLN A 52 14.54 8.20 -4.39
CA GLN A 52 13.45 7.90 -3.45
C GLN A 52 12.74 6.60 -3.84
N SER A 53 12.49 6.39 -5.13
CA SER A 53 11.87 5.16 -5.63
C SER A 53 12.69 3.93 -5.24
N VAL A 54 14.01 3.97 -5.46
CA VAL A 54 14.93 2.88 -5.12
C VAL A 54 15.03 2.70 -3.59
N ARG A 55 15.15 3.79 -2.83
CA ARG A 55 15.25 3.74 -1.36
C ARG A 55 13.98 3.21 -0.69
N SER A 56 12.80 3.51 -1.25
CA SER A 56 11.52 3.12 -0.66
C SER A 56 11.37 1.60 -0.53
N ILE A 57 11.91 0.85 -1.50
CA ILE A 57 11.87 -0.61 -1.54
C ILE A 57 12.61 -1.20 -0.33
N PHE A 58 13.80 -0.68 -0.01
CA PHE A 58 14.56 -1.13 1.15
C PHE A 58 13.82 -0.86 2.46
N GLY A 59 13.09 0.26 2.56
CA GLY A 59 12.25 0.54 3.72
C GLY A 59 11.20 -0.54 3.97
N VAL A 60 10.55 -1.02 2.90
CA VAL A 60 9.58 -2.13 2.96
C VAL A 60 10.26 -3.44 3.36
N MET A 61 11.39 -3.78 2.73
CA MET A 61 12.16 -4.99 3.04
C MET A 61 12.60 -5.04 4.49
N VAL A 62 13.13 -3.92 5.01
CA VAL A 62 13.54 -3.79 6.40
C VAL A 62 12.33 -3.95 7.33
N ARG A 63 11.21 -3.28 7.05
CA ARG A 63 9.99 -3.40 7.86
C ARG A 63 9.49 -4.84 7.93
N GLN A 64 9.41 -5.52 6.79
CA GLN A 64 8.98 -6.92 6.71
C GLN A 64 9.98 -7.86 7.41
N GLY A 65 11.29 -7.61 7.30
CA GLY A 65 12.31 -8.38 8.01
C GLY A 65 12.16 -8.28 9.53
N TRP A 66 11.90 -7.09 10.04
CA TRP A 66 11.61 -6.88 11.46
C TRP A 66 10.32 -7.58 11.91
N GLU A 67 9.24 -7.46 11.14
CA GLU A 67 7.98 -8.16 11.41
C GLU A 67 8.20 -9.68 11.49
N GLN A 68 8.97 -10.26 10.55
CA GLN A 68 9.30 -11.68 10.55
C GLN A 68 10.13 -12.12 11.76
N GLN A 69 10.99 -11.24 12.29
CA GLN A 69 11.78 -11.55 13.47
C GLN A 69 10.93 -11.52 14.74
N VAL A 70 9.97 -10.58 14.83
CA VAL A 70 9.12 -10.38 16.02
C VAL A 70 7.91 -11.32 16.02
N VAL A 71 7.50 -11.89 14.90
CA VAL A 71 6.31 -12.76 14.82
C VAL A 71 6.38 -14.01 15.71
N PHE A 72 5.34 -14.23 16.51
CA PHE A 72 5.10 -15.43 17.28
C PHE A 72 4.41 -16.47 16.41
N ARG A 73 5.04 -17.63 16.32
CA ARG A 73 4.62 -18.78 15.51
C ARG A 73 4.06 -19.87 16.39
N HIS A 74 3.40 -20.87 15.79
CA HIS A 74 2.85 -22.04 16.50
C HIS A 74 3.76 -22.63 17.58
N PHE A 75 5.06 -22.82 17.31
CA PHE A 75 6.03 -23.38 18.27
C PHE A 75 6.41 -22.46 19.45
N HIS A 76 5.94 -21.22 19.50
CA HIS A 76 6.07 -20.35 20.68
C HIS A 76 4.91 -20.55 21.66
N PHE A 77 3.93 -21.36 21.27
CA PHE A 77 2.77 -21.70 22.06
C PHE A 77 2.80 -23.19 22.38
N ASP A 78 2.19 -23.55 23.50
CA ASP A 78 1.85 -24.92 23.80
C ASP A 78 0.62 -25.35 22.97
N GLU A 79 0.68 -26.54 22.36
CA GLU A 79 -0.35 -27.01 21.41
C GLU A 79 -1.70 -27.28 22.10
N GLN A 80 -1.66 -27.70 23.37
CA GLN A 80 -2.88 -28.05 24.11
C GLN A 80 -3.53 -26.82 24.76
N SER A 81 -2.74 -25.92 25.34
CA SER A 81 -3.25 -24.79 26.10
C SER A 81 -3.29 -23.45 25.35
N ASN A 82 -2.66 -23.35 24.17
CA ASN A 82 -2.43 -22.09 23.44
C ASN A 82 -1.77 -20.98 24.28
N ARG A 83 -1.15 -21.34 25.41
CA ARG A 83 -0.38 -20.42 26.25
C ARG A 83 1.04 -20.29 25.72
N LEU A 84 1.70 -19.20 26.08
CA LEU A 84 3.10 -18.96 25.73
C LEU A 84 3.98 -20.02 26.42
N ASN A 85 4.84 -20.68 25.66
CA ASN A 85 5.81 -21.62 26.22
C ASN A 85 7.10 -20.88 26.64
N ALA A 86 8.05 -21.59 27.27
CA ALA A 86 9.31 -20.99 27.73
C ALA A 86 10.12 -20.30 26.61
N LEU A 87 10.02 -20.80 25.37
CA LEU A 87 10.66 -20.19 24.21
C LEU A 87 9.96 -18.89 23.80
N GLY A 88 8.62 -18.89 23.78
CA GLY A 88 7.81 -17.70 23.54
C GLY A 88 8.02 -16.63 24.60
N GLU A 89 8.12 -17.00 25.88
CA GLU A 89 8.42 -16.08 26.96
C GLU A 89 9.80 -15.43 26.82
N ARG A 90 10.84 -16.21 26.52
CA ARG A 90 12.18 -15.66 26.25
C ARG A 90 12.19 -14.73 25.05
N LYS A 91 11.44 -15.06 24.00
CA LYS A 91 11.30 -14.18 22.83
C LYS A 91 10.61 -12.88 23.21
N LEU A 92 9.52 -12.94 23.96
CA LEU A 92 8.82 -11.76 24.45
C LEU A 92 9.75 -10.87 25.31
N GLN A 93 10.53 -11.47 26.21
CA GLN A 93 11.54 -10.76 27.00
C GLN A 93 12.58 -10.07 26.11
N TRP A 94 13.07 -10.76 25.09
CA TRP A 94 14.02 -10.20 24.14
C TRP A 94 13.41 -9.03 23.36
N ILE A 95 12.17 -9.14 22.88
CA ILE A 95 11.47 -8.06 22.17
C ILE A 95 11.35 -6.83 23.07
N LEU A 96 10.85 -7.01 24.30
CA LEU A 96 10.60 -5.90 25.22
C LEU A 96 11.89 -5.21 25.71
N SER A 97 13.03 -5.88 25.69
CA SER A 97 14.29 -5.33 26.22
C SER A 97 15.28 -4.87 25.15
N GLN A 98 15.32 -5.52 23.98
CA GLN A 98 16.35 -5.30 22.96
C GLN A 98 15.82 -4.66 21.68
N VAL A 99 14.51 -4.75 21.40
CA VAL A 99 13.94 -4.21 20.16
C VAL A 99 13.60 -2.73 20.36
N PRO A 100 13.99 -1.83 19.43
CA PRO A 100 13.60 -0.44 19.49
C PRO A 100 12.08 -0.26 19.55
N PRO A 101 11.56 0.74 20.28
CA PRO A 101 10.12 0.89 20.53
C PRO A 101 9.30 1.04 19.24
N GLU A 102 9.86 1.68 18.21
CA GLU A 102 9.23 1.84 16.89
C GLU A 102 8.99 0.50 16.15
N ARG A 103 9.69 -0.57 16.56
CA ARG A 103 9.67 -1.90 15.92
C ARG A 103 9.18 -3.00 16.86
N ALA A 104 8.82 -2.65 18.10
CA ALA A 104 8.43 -3.59 19.14
C ALA A 104 6.97 -4.06 19.05
N ASN A 105 6.28 -3.79 17.94
CA ASN A 105 4.91 -4.27 17.71
C ASN A 105 4.89 -5.79 17.69
N LEU A 106 3.97 -6.38 18.47
CA LEU A 106 3.91 -7.81 18.64
C LEU A 106 3.01 -8.41 17.57
N PHE A 107 3.49 -9.47 16.91
CA PHE A 107 2.76 -10.10 15.81
C PHE A 107 2.47 -11.56 16.09
N VAL A 108 1.25 -12.01 15.82
CA VAL A 108 0.87 -13.44 15.92
C VAL A 108 0.63 -14.00 14.53
N GLN A 109 1.25 -15.13 14.21
CA GLN A 109 1.02 -15.82 12.95
C GLN A 109 -0.45 -16.24 12.84
N GLN A 110 -1.12 -15.81 11.78
CA GLN A 110 -2.50 -16.20 11.50
C GLN A 110 -2.60 -17.71 11.27
N THR A 111 -3.48 -18.35 12.04
CA THR A 111 -3.94 -19.73 11.80
C THR A 111 -5.30 -19.72 11.11
N ILE A 112 -5.73 -20.90 10.66
CA ILE A 112 -7.03 -21.12 10.00
C ILE A 112 -8.18 -20.76 10.94
N ASP A 113 -8.02 -21.03 12.24
CA ASP A 113 -9.05 -20.78 13.25
C ASP A 113 -8.89 -19.36 13.84
N PRO A 114 -9.88 -18.47 13.66
CA PRO A 114 -9.84 -17.12 14.24
C PRO A 114 -9.90 -17.11 15.76
N GLU A 115 -10.50 -18.12 16.41
CA GLU A 115 -10.60 -18.17 17.87
C GLU A 115 -9.26 -18.51 18.52
N VAL A 116 -8.48 -19.40 17.89
CA VAL A 116 -7.09 -19.68 18.29
C VAL A 116 -6.21 -18.43 18.17
N ASN A 117 -6.39 -17.63 17.12
CA ASN A 117 -5.64 -16.40 16.95
C ASN A 117 -5.95 -15.39 18.07
N LYS A 118 -7.23 -15.20 18.41
CA LYS A 118 -7.64 -14.35 19.54
C LYS A 118 -7.07 -14.83 20.87
N ALA A 119 -7.16 -16.13 21.16
CA ALA A 119 -6.63 -16.71 22.40
C ALA A 119 -5.12 -16.46 22.54
N ARG A 120 -4.35 -16.64 21.45
CA ARG A 120 -2.90 -16.39 21.42
C ARG A 120 -2.54 -14.92 21.58
N MET A 121 -3.30 -14.03 20.96
CA MET A 121 -3.10 -12.58 21.12
C MET A 121 -3.34 -12.15 22.57
N LEU A 122 -4.42 -12.63 23.19
CA LEU A 122 -4.72 -12.36 24.60
C LEU A 122 -3.64 -12.92 25.53
N ALA A 123 -3.14 -14.13 25.27
CA ALA A 123 -2.07 -14.75 26.07
C ALA A 123 -0.75 -13.95 26.00
N ILE A 124 -0.42 -13.39 24.83
CA ILE A 124 0.75 -12.52 24.68
C ILE A 124 0.52 -11.20 25.41
N GLN A 125 -0.65 -10.59 25.22
CA GLN A 125 -0.97 -9.30 25.83
C GLN A 125 -0.97 -9.38 27.36
N SER A 126 -1.58 -10.43 27.93
CA SER A 126 -1.57 -10.66 29.37
C SER A 126 -0.13 -10.82 29.88
N ARG A 127 0.67 -11.65 29.21
CA ARG A 127 2.06 -11.89 29.62
C ARG A 127 2.94 -10.64 29.50
N ALA A 128 2.76 -9.87 28.43
CA ALA A 128 3.47 -8.62 28.23
C ALA A 128 3.10 -7.59 29.31
N SER A 129 1.82 -7.51 29.70
CA SER A 129 1.36 -6.62 30.77
C SER A 129 1.98 -6.96 32.12
N GLU A 130 2.15 -8.25 32.43
CA GLU A 130 2.81 -8.71 33.65
C GLU A 130 4.30 -8.33 33.66
N MET A 131 4.98 -8.49 32.52
CA MET A 131 6.41 -8.20 32.39
C MET A 131 6.74 -6.71 32.40
N MET A 132 5.81 -5.86 31.95
CA MET A 132 6.01 -4.41 31.82
C MET A 132 5.52 -3.61 33.04
N ALA A 133 4.95 -4.26 34.06
CA ALA A 133 4.61 -3.66 35.36
C ALA A 133 3.93 -2.27 35.28
N GLY A 134 2.95 -2.11 34.38
CA GLY A 134 2.18 -0.86 34.22
C GLY A 134 2.73 0.14 33.19
N GLN A 135 3.79 -0.19 32.47
CA GLN A 135 4.21 0.55 31.27
C GLN A 135 3.26 0.27 30.08
N PRO A 136 3.17 1.17 29.09
CA PRO A 136 2.36 0.95 27.89
C PRO A 136 2.84 -0.30 27.15
N VAL A 137 1.93 -1.28 27.02
CA VAL A 137 2.19 -2.55 26.33
C VAL A 137 2.09 -2.32 24.82
N PRO A 138 3.03 -2.84 24.01
CA PRO A 138 2.94 -2.77 22.56
C PRO A 138 1.67 -3.44 22.03
N ASP A 139 1.12 -2.91 20.93
CA ASP A 139 -0.06 -3.48 20.31
C ASP A 139 0.24 -4.88 19.73
N VAL A 140 -0.78 -5.75 19.78
CA VAL A 140 -0.69 -7.13 19.31
C VAL A 140 -1.57 -7.29 18.08
N ALA A 141 -0.94 -7.47 16.91
CA ALA A 141 -1.62 -7.59 15.63
C ALA A 141 -1.46 -9.00 15.01
N PRO A 142 -2.46 -9.48 14.25
CA PRO A 142 -2.31 -10.72 13.50
C PRO A 142 -1.49 -10.48 12.23
N SER A 143 -0.42 -11.27 12.03
CA SER A 143 0.44 -11.20 10.86
C SER A 143 0.23 -12.39 9.91
N ARG A 144 0.23 -12.10 8.61
CA ARG A 144 0.26 -13.08 7.51
C ARG A 144 1.68 -13.38 7.03
N ALA A 145 2.70 -12.91 7.75
CA ALA A 145 4.09 -13.07 7.33
C ALA A 145 4.46 -14.56 7.22
N VAL A 146 4.66 -15.01 5.98
CA VAL A 146 5.23 -16.31 5.69
C VAL A 146 6.74 -16.23 5.96
N PRO A 147 7.35 -17.17 6.71
CA PRO A 147 8.80 -17.20 6.86
C PRO A 147 9.47 -17.26 5.49
N VAL A 148 10.53 -16.50 5.29
CA VAL A 148 11.41 -16.67 4.13
C VAL A 148 12.28 -17.91 4.38
N LEU A 149 11.68 -19.10 4.26
CA LEU A 149 12.42 -20.35 4.08
C LEU A 149 12.80 -20.40 2.60
N MET A 150 13.98 -19.88 2.24
CA MET A 150 14.51 -19.86 0.86
C MET A 150 13.44 -19.67 -0.25
N ARG A 151 12.88 -18.47 -0.37
CA ARG A 151 12.04 -18.10 -1.51
C ARG A 151 12.93 -17.57 -2.65
N GLY A 152 13.73 -18.43 -3.28
CA GLY A 152 14.50 -18.07 -4.48
C GLY A 152 13.62 -17.94 -5.75
N GLY A 153 12.55 -18.73 -5.85
CA GLY A 153 11.71 -18.81 -7.05
C GLY A 153 10.64 -17.71 -7.25
N PRO A 154 10.02 -17.13 -6.21
CA PRO A 154 8.88 -16.21 -6.40
C PRO A 154 9.18 -14.73 -6.17
N ALA A 155 10.43 -14.34 -5.90
CA ALA A 155 10.80 -12.93 -5.97
C ALA A 155 10.64 -12.43 -7.42
N ASP A 156 11.08 -13.23 -8.39
CA ASP A 156 10.93 -12.94 -9.82
C ASP A 156 9.44 -12.86 -10.22
N LEU A 157 8.61 -13.82 -9.78
CA LEU A 157 7.15 -13.77 -10.02
C LEU A 157 6.48 -12.56 -9.40
N MET A 158 6.86 -12.15 -8.19
CA MET A 158 6.26 -10.98 -7.53
C MET A 158 6.71 -9.65 -8.15
N ILE A 159 7.97 -9.58 -8.58
CA ILE A 159 8.51 -8.41 -9.28
C ILE A 159 7.91 -8.31 -10.68
N THR A 160 7.80 -9.42 -11.41
CA THR A 160 7.18 -9.46 -12.74
C THR A 160 5.67 -9.20 -12.69
N ASP A 161 4.93 -9.69 -11.68
CA ASP A 161 3.52 -9.31 -11.47
C ASP A 161 3.38 -7.81 -11.17
N ALA A 162 4.22 -7.28 -10.27
CA ALA A 162 4.21 -5.86 -9.91
C ALA A 162 4.62 -4.95 -11.08
N MET A 163 5.55 -5.38 -11.93
CA MET A 163 5.97 -4.66 -13.13
C MET A 163 4.96 -4.78 -14.28
N SER A 164 4.28 -5.92 -14.44
CA SER A 164 3.32 -6.15 -15.51
C SER A 164 1.98 -5.43 -15.30
N LEU A 165 1.63 -5.10 -14.04
CA LEU A 165 0.43 -4.32 -13.68
C LEU A 165 0.63 -2.79 -13.78
N GLY A 166 1.80 -2.32 -14.22
CA GLY A 166 1.99 -0.98 -14.76
C GLY A 166 1.55 0.21 -13.90
N THR A 167 1.67 0.15 -12.56
CA THR A 167 1.30 1.28 -11.70
C THR A 167 2.40 1.70 -10.72
N PRO A 168 2.64 3.02 -10.54
CA PRO A 168 3.42 3.52 -9.43
C PRO A 168 2.71 3.17 -8.12
N VAL A 169 3.43 2.62 -7.15
CA VAL A 169 2.86 2.21 -5.85
C VAL A 169 2.50 3.45 -5.03
N GLY A 170 1.27 3.91 -5.17
CA GLY A 170 0.55 4.72 -4.18
C GLY A 170 -0.32 3.79 -3.32
N GLN A 171 -0.08 3.73 -2.02
CA GLN A 171 -0.85 2.87 -1.12
C GLN A 171 -2.19 3.48 -0.67
N LEU A 172 -3.21 2.60 -0.63
CA LEU A 172 -4.34 2.47 0.31
C LEU A 172 -5.22 3.71 0.62
N GLN A 173 -6.43 3.73 0.05
CA GLN A 173 -7.54 4.51 0.63
C GLN A 173 -8.26 3.65 1.70
N SER A 174 -7.86 3.83 2.96
CA SER A 174 -8.73 3.57 4.10
C SER A 174 -9.65 4.78 4.30
N GLY A 175 -10.96 4.57 4.38
CA GLY A 175 -11.90 5.58 4.89
C GLY A 175 -13.10 5.82 3.97
N ALA A 176 -14.23 5.20 4.31
CA ALA A 176 -15.53 5.67 3.90
C ALA A 176 -15.74 7.08 4.48
N ALA A 177 -15.78 8.09 3.62
CA ALA A 177 -16.30 9.41 3.94
C ALA A 177 -17.53 9.65 3.06
N THR A 178 -18.69 9.34 3.61
CA THR A 178 -19.99 9.86 3.16
C THR A 178 -19.94 11.38 3.19
N GLY A 179 -19.99 12.01 2.02
CA GLY A 179 -20.12 13.44 1.85
C GLY A 179 -21.03 13.72 0.67
N ALA A 180 -22.33 13.85 0.96
CA ALA A 180 -23.33 14.32 0.01
C ALA A 180 -22.99 15.76 -0.42
N GLY A 181 -22.94 16.00 -1.73
CA GLY A 181 -22.72 17.32 -2.33
C GLY A 181 -23.61 17.49 -3.55
N SER A 182 -24.83 17.97 -3.31
CA SER A 182 -25.80 18.41 -4.30
C SER A 182 -25.22 19.52 -5.18
N THR A 183 -25.13 19.31 -6.50
CA THR A 183 -24.98 20.41 -7.46
C THR A 183 -26.36 20.80 -7.97
N ALA A 184 -26.92 21.82 -7.30
CA ALA A 184 -28.08 22.57 -7.76
C ALA A 184 -27.73 23.35 -9.04
N SER A 185 -28.53 23.17 -10.07
CA SER A 185 -28.58 24.05 -11.23
C SER A 185 -29.27 25.37 -10.85
N GLY A 186 -28.58 26.49 -11.05
CA GLY A 186 -29.16 27.85 -10.96
C GLY A 186 -28.41 28.77 -11.92
N GLY A 187 -29.14 29.43 -12.82
CA GLY A 187 -28.60 30.21 -13.94
C GLY A 187 -28.49 31.73 -13.73
N GLY A 188 -28.24 32.43 -14.85
CA GLY A 188 -28.15 33.90 -15.00
C GLY A 188 -26.69 34.37 -15.06
N GLN A 189 -26.19 35.01 -16.13
CA GLN A 189 -26.77 36.10 -16.93
C GLN A 189 -26.46 35.97 -18.42
#